data_AF-A0A380EL73-F1
#
_entry.id   AF-A0A380EL73-F1
#
_cell.length_a   1.000
_cell.length_b   1.000
_cell.length_c   1.000
_cell.angle_alpha   90.00
_cell.angle_beta   90.00
_cell.angle_gamma   90.00
#
_symmetry.space_group_name_H-M   'P 1'
#
loop_
_entity.id
_entity.type
_entity.pdbx_description
1 polymer ?
#
loop_
_entity_poly.entity_id
_entity_poly.type
_entity_poly.pdbx_seq_one_letter_code
_entity_poly.pdbx_strand_id
1 'polypeptide(L)'
;MYSAKTNARCPNCKKKLTLFGKGKEAVYRCVCGHSETQAHMDQRMKSKSSGKVSRKEMKKYMNKNEGLDNNPFKDALKNLNL
;
A
#
# COMPACT_ATOMS: atom_id res chain seq x y z
N MET A 1 -20.31 -3.67 26.66
CA MET A 1 -19.60 -2.92 25.58
C MET A 1 -18.60 -3.85 24.91
N TYR A 2 -18.75 -4.15 23.61
CA TYR A 2 -17.78 -4.97 22.88
C TYR A 2 -16.72 -4.06 22.25
N SER A 3 -15.47 -4.23 22.66
CA SER A 3 -14.32 -3.53 22.08
C SER A 3 -13.26 -4.55 21.67
N ALA A 4 -12.82 -4.50 20.42
CA ALA A 4 -11.81 -5.40 19.88
C ALA A 4 -10.59 -4.61 19.41
N LYS A 5 -9.40 -5.11 19.74
CA LYS A 5 -8.14 -4.58 19.18
C LYS A 5 -8.02 -5.03 17.72
N THR A 6 -7.69 -4.10 16.83
CA THR A 6 -7.55 -4.41 15.40
C THR A 6 -6.15 -4.08 14.90
N ASN A 7 -5.74 -4.69 13.78
CA ASN A 7 -4.47 -4.38 13.11
C ASN A 7 -4.55 -3.14 12.20
N ALA A 8 -5.73 -2.56 12.07
CA ALA A 8 -5.99 -1.31 11.37
C ALA A 8 -5.15 -0.16 11.95
N ARG A 9 -4.60 0.69 11.07
CA ARG A 9 -3.73 1.82 11.44
C ARG A 9 -4.41 3.15 11.14
N CYS A 10 -4.37 4.06 12.12
CA CYS A 10 -4.87 5.41 11.97
C CYS A 10 -4.14 6.18 10.85
N PRO A 11 -4.85 6.97 10.02
CA PRO A 11 -4.22 7.76 8.95
C PRO A 11 -3.34 8.89 9.50
N ASN A 12 -3.69 9.47 10.66
CA ASN A 12 -2.95 10.60 11.24
C ASN A 12 -1.73 10.15 12.04
N CYS A 13 -1.91 9.27 13.03
CA CYS A 13 -0.83 8.92 13.97
C CYS A 13 -0.22 7.52 13.76
N LYS A 14 -0.74 6.72 12.81
CA LYS A 14 -0.28 5.35 12.51
C LYS A 14 -0.34 4.37 13.70
N LYS A 15 -0.98 4.74 14.81
CA LYS A 15 -1.27 3.84 15.94
C LYS A 15 -2.41 2.87 15.58
N LYS A 16 -2.50 1.76 16.31
CA LYS A 16 -3.56 0.76 16.12
C LYS A 16 -4.92 1.35 16.48
N LEU A 17 -5.93 0.99 15.70
CA LEU A 17 -7.32 1.37 15.95
C LEU A 17 -8.02 0.30 16.80
N THR A 18 -8.95 0.75 17.64
CA THR A 18 -9.86 -0.11 18.40
C THR A 18 -11.24 -0.07 17.77
N LEU A 19 -11.83 -1.23 17.54
CA LEU A 19 -13.18 -1.35 17.00
C LEU A 19 -14.19 -1.37 18.14
N PHE A 20 -15.22 -0.54 18.02
CA PHE A 20 -16.34 -0.48 18.94
C PHE A 20 -17.63 -0.88 18.22
N GLY A 21 -18.42 -1.75 18.85
CA GLY A 21 -19.65 -2.26 18.28
C GLY A 21 -19.46 -3.57 17.52
N LYS A 22 -20.57 -4.08 16.94
CA LYS A 22 -20.62 -5.30 16.15
C LYS A 22 -21.46 -5.05 14.89
N GLY A 23 -21.11 -5.70 13.78
CA GLY A 23 -21.86 -5.58 12.53
C GLY A 23 -21.53 -4.31 11.74
N LYS A 24 -22.46 -3.89 10.87
CA LYS A 24 -22.24 -2.81 9.88
C LYS A 24 -22.05 -1.41 10.49
N GLU A 25 -22.44 -1.24 11.75
CA GLU A 25 -22.34 0.02 12.49
C GLU A 25 -21.07 0.10 13.35
N ALA A 26 -20.13 -0.83 13.16
CA ALA A 26 -18.90 -0.81 13.92
C ALA A 26 -18.05 0.42 13.57
N VAL A 27 -17.49 1.05 14.61
CA VAL A 27 -16.69 2.28 14.50
C VAL A 27 -15.28 2.02 14.99
N TYR A 28 -14.30 2.37 14.18
CA TYR A 28 -12.89 2.40 14.57
C TYR A 28 -12.60 3.72 15.27
N ARG A 29 -11.99 3.66 16.46
CA ARG A 29 -11.53 4.83 17.20
C ARG A 29 -10.06 4.70 17.52
N CYS A 30 -9.33 5.80 17.35
CA CYS A 30 -7.92 5.93 17.68
C CYS A 30 -7.73 6.68 19.00
N VAL A 31 -6.60 6.40 19.66
CA VAL A 31 -6.14 7.16 20.83
C VAL A 31 -5.86 8.64 20.55
N CYS A 32 -5.65 9.03 19.28
CA CYS A 32 -5.43 10.42 18.90
C CYS A 32 -6.72 11.21 18.62
N GLY A 33 -7.90 10.64 18.92
CA GLY A 33 -9.20 11.28 18.67
C GLY A 33 -9.80 11.04 17.28
N HIS A 34 -9.06 10.42 16.35
CA HIS A 34 -9.62 10.07 15.04
C HIS A 34 -10.59 8.89 15.16
N SER A 35 -11.78 9.00 14.56
CA SER A 35 -12.74 7.91 14.44
C SER A 35 -13.29 7.80 13.03
N GLU A 36 -13.51 6.56 12.57
CA GLU A 36 -14.04 6.27 11.25
C GLU A 36 -15.00 5.08 11.30
N THR A 37 -16.04 5.09 10.48
CA THR A 37 -16.95 3.94 10.34
C THR A 37 -16.29 2.83 9.55
N GLN A 38 -16.80 1.60 9.70
CA GLN A 38 -16.34 0.46 8.92
C GLN A 38 -16.40 0.71 7.40
N ALA A 39 -17.45 1.38 6.91
CA ALA A 39 -17.59 1.71 5.49
C ALA A 39 -16.47 2.62 4.97
N HIS A 40 -16.10 3.68 5.71
CA HIS A 40 -15.00 4.57 5.34
C HIS A 40 -13.65 3.86 5.40
N MET A 41 -13.47 2.99 6.40
CA MET A 41 -12.29 2.15 6.53
C MET A 41 -12.12 1.23 5.31
N ASP A 42 -13.18 0.54 4.89
CA ASP A 42 -13.17 -0.37 3.75
C ASP A 42 -12.86 0.37 2.43
N GLN A 43 -13.47 1.53 2.21
CA GLN A 43 -13.17 2.39 1.05
C GLN A 43 -11.70 2.80 1.02
N ARG A 44 -11.14 3.20 2.16
CA ARG A 44 -9.72 3.58 2.26
C ARG A 44 -8.78 2.41 2.03
N MET A 45 -9.13 1.22 2.51
CA MET A 45 -8.33 0.02 2.28
C MET A 45 -8.31 -0.35 0.79
N LYS A 46 -9.48 -0.26 0.11
CA LYS A 46 -9.58 -0.45 -1.33
C LYS A 46 -8.75 0.56 -2.13
N SER A 47 -8.77 1.84 -1.76
CA SER A 47 -7.97 2.87 -2.45
C SER A 47 -6.47 2.73 -2.21
N LYS A 48 -6.04 2.21 -1.04
CA LYS A 48 -4.63 1.90 -0.77
C LYS A 48 -4.12 0.70 -1.55
N SER A 49 -4.96 -0.30 -1.84
CA SER A 49 -4.54 -1.48 -2.60
C SER A 49 -4.38 -1.23 -4.10
N SER A 50 -5.07 -0.24 -4.67
CA SER A 50 -5.09 -0.03 -6.12
C SER A 50 -3.96 0.87 -6.65
N GLY A 51 -3.33 1.69 -5.81
CA GLY A 51 -2.44 2.77 -6.28
C GLY A 51 -0.93 2.55 -6.12
N LYS A 52 -0.48 1.50 -5.42
CA LYS A 52 0.95 1.25 -5.19
C LYS A 52 1.36 -0.06 -5.81
N VAL A 53 1.90 0.01 -7.03
CA VAL A 53 2.71 -1.08 -7.58
C VAL A 53 3.76 -1.43 -6.53
N SER A 54 3.71 -2.66 -6.04
CA SER A 54 4.63 -3.09 -4.99
C SER A 54 6.06 -2.99 -5.52
N ARG A 55 7.04 -2.67 -4.66
CA ARG A 55 8.47 -2.72 -5.05
C ARG A 55 8.84 -4.07 -5.65
N LYS A 56 8.15 -5.14 -5.25
CA LYS A 56 8.26 -6.49 -5.81
C LYS A 56 7.77 -6.56 -7.26
N GLU A 57 6.67 -5.89 -7.57
CA GLU A 57 6.13 -5.80 -8.93
C GLU A 57 7.03 -4.93 -9.82
N MET A 58 7.49 -3.76 -9.34
CA MET A 58 8.47 -2.94 -10.05
C MET A 58 9.75 -3.73 -10.36
N LYS A 59 10.27 -4.52 -9.41
CA LYS A 59 11.45 -5.37 -9.64
C LYS A 59 11.18 -6.47 -10.67
N LYS A 60 9.97 -7.03 -10.71
CA LYS A 60 9.56 -8.00 -11.74
C LYS A 60 9.48 -7.35 -13.14
N TYR A 61 9.04 -6.09 -13.23
CA TYR A 61 9.07 -5.33 -14.47
C TYR A 61 10.50 -4.96 -14.89
N MET A 62 11.36 -4.52 -13.97
CA MET A 62 12.76 -4.20 -14.29
C MET A 62 13.56 -5.44 -14.71
N ASN A 63 13.42 -6.56 -14.00
CA ASN A 63 14.13 -7.80 -14.30
C ASN A 63 13.58 -8.55 -15.53
N LYS A 64 12.39 -8.19 -16.04
CA LYS A 64 11.88 -8.74 -17.31
C LYS A 64 12.51 -8.11 -18.55
N ASN A 65 13.31 -7.05 -18.40
CA ASN A 65 14.06 -6.42 -19.49
C ASN A 65 15.48 -7.02 -19.65
N GLU A 66 15.65 -8.32 -19.43
CA GLU A 66 16.87 -9.04 -19.86
C GLU A 66 16.98 -9.17 -21.39
N GLY A 67 16.00 -8.65 -22.14
CA GLY A 67 16.01 -8.56 -23.61
C GLY A 67 15.97 -7.13 -24.12
N LEU A 68 16.86 -6.24 -23.67
CA LEU A 68 17.24 -5.05 -24.45
C LEU A 68 18.14 -5.48 -25.63
N ASP A 69 17.66 -6.40 -26.45
CA ASP A 69 18.34 -6.82 -27.68
C ASP A 69 18.05 -5.89 -28.85
N ASN A 70 17.10 -4.95 -28.68
CA ASN A 70 16.79 -3.88 -29.63
C ASN A 70 17.12 -2.48 -29.09
N ASN A 71 18.20 -2.33 -28.32
CA ASN A 71 18.71 -0.99 -28.00
C ASN A 71 19.73 -0.57 -29.09
N PRO A 72 19.42 0.41 -29.96
CA PRO A 72 20.29 0.84 -31.05
C PRO A 72 21.60 1.47 -30.56
N PHE A 73 21.69 1.80 -29.27
CA PHE A 73 22.90 2.34 -28.65
C PHE A 73 23.78 1.26 -28.02
N LYS A 74 23.36 -0.01 -28.00
CA LYS A 74 24.12 -1.13 -27.40
C LYS A 74 25.48 -1.30 -28.06
N ASP A 75 25.56 -1.15 -29.37
CA ASP A 75 26.83 -1.29 -30.10
C ASP A 75 27.73 -0.05 -30.00
N ALA A 76 27.14 1.15 -29.83
CA ALA A 76 27.89 2.37 -29.57
C ALA A 76 28.50 2.39 -28.16
N LEU A 77 27.78 1.83 -27.18
CA LEU A 77 28.20 1.80 -25.77
C LEU A 77 29.21 0.69 -25.45
N LYS A 78 29.27 -0.40 -26.24
CA LYS A 78 30.24 -1.49 -26.05
C LYS A 78 31.71 -1.06 -26.28
N ASN A 79 31.93 -0.03 -27.09
CA ASN A 79 33.28 0.41 -27.48
C ASN A 79 33.80 1.58 -26.63
N LEU A 80 33.08 2.00 -25.59
CA LEU A 80 33.55 2.99 -24.63
C LEU A 80 34.39 2.29 -23.55
N ASN A 81 35.72 2.34 -23.68
CA ASN A 81 36.63 2.04 -22.58
C ASN A 81 36.68 3.26 -21.64
N LEU A 82 36.13 3.09 -20.44
CA LEU A 82 36.30 4.00 -19.29
C LEU A 82 37.53 3.58 -18.49
#